data_AF-A0A7J6Q2C8-F1
#
_entry.id   AF-A0A7J6Q2C8-F1
#
_cell.length_a   1.000
_cell.length_b   1.000
_cell.length_c   1.000
_cell.angle_alpha   90.00
_cell.angle_beta   90.00
_cell.angle_gamma   90.00
#
_symmetry.space_group_name_H-M   'P 1'
#
loop_
_entity.id
_entity.type
_entity.pdbx_description
1 polymer ?
#
loop_
_entity_poly.entity_id
_entity_poly.type
_entity_poly.pdbx_seq_one_letter_code
_entity_poly.pdbx_strand_id
1 'polypeptide(L)'
;EARRNLLRSTTCADLEFTVFRLSSLLYTLRRSSRFTPFNTVAVKHLWVHLERDLFQMVSAMIAILRREDGPMESTQLRERSQDIAGEIRDRIIKYTRGVAKGSADLIPVHELIRMEHVMLSITRLAKVVADYSEIKLKVMTESEFHLENLIPVHPLVWRLSAWIKESLYPADTTWFERLWFPVRLTASLTMFITFIVVAVVNGIDPEIAPTTRISMAAVRMLYTVIGLTATLMLSLLTVPVFICRELSCRTADEIRSLGEVVVHGITALTASAEAGSSPRCSSADLGSVVSTGNLILQRETARAAATSGAEEENTLLRLVSVNASRCQISAGRIISAQRQVMRVSRCSMSVCISLECCMHSIGATARKHLLLPARETLDGVATAMLKSSIELEALLRGRSAAARVIEVTEELVRAMGVALTHFEDLHRELLFSKTWAIDGDVMDSTKLVEALSSGGGVGLHEGLYALTSFVAEWLALVNALLGCSITVSPPREHETRMKRFVKTTTSARARSRAYSEQLGAGKLDE
;
A
#
# COMPACT_ATOMS: atom_id res chain seq x y z
N GLU A 1 14.92 3.31 -6.50
CA GLU A 1 16.19 4.04 -6.28
C GLU A 1 15.98 5.54 -6.41
N ALA A 2 15.55 6.04 -7.58
CA ALA A 2 15.18 7.44 -7.78
C ALA A 2 14.23 8.02 -6.69
N ARG A 3 13.17 7.30 -6.31
CA ARG A 3 12.30 7.69 -5.17
C ARG A 3 13.07 7.88 -3.86
N ARG A 4 14.00 6.97 -3.51
CA ARG A 4 14.79 7.08 -2.27
C ARG A 4 15.72 8.28 -2.32
N ASN A 5 16.32 8.55 -3.47
CA ASN A 5 17.22 9.68 -3.63
C ASN A 5 16.45 11.01 -3.57
N LEU A 6 15.27 11.06 -4.19
CA LEU A 6 14.43 12.25 -4.20
C LEU A 6 13.81 12.55 -2.82
N LEU A 7 13.29 11.54 -2.11
CA LEU A 7 12.79 11.70 -0.73
C LEU A 7 13.90 12.09 0.27
N ARG A 8 15.17 11.86 -0.05
CA ARG A 8 16.31 12.31 0.78
C ARG A 8 16.75 13.74 0.46
N SER A 9 16.37 14.27 -0.71
CA SER A 9 16.88 15.54 -1.23
C SER A 9 15.86 16.66 -1.23
N THR A 10 14.63 16.41 -0.78
CA THR A 10 13.54 17.41 -0.75
C THR A 10 13.01 17.52 0.67
N THR A 11 12.65 18.74 1.08
CA THR A 11 11.88 19.02 2.30
C THR A 11 10.42 19.40 1.99
N CYS A 12 10.07 19.48 0.70
CA CYS A 12 8.72 19.80 0.24
C CYS A 12 7.78 18.59 0.40
N ALA A 13 6.92 18.63 1.41
CA ALA A 13 5.95 17.57 1.72
C ALA A 13 5.02 17.23 0.52
N ASP A 14 4.57 18.24 -0.24
CA ASP A 14 3.71 18.03 -1.41
C ASP A 14 4.41 17.21 -2.50
N LEU A 15 5.71 17.45 -2.71
CA LEU A 15 6.52 16.70 -3.67
C LEU A 15 6.74 15.26 -3.20
N GLU A 16 7.00 15.05 -1.91
CA GLU A 16 7.15 13.71 -1.33
C GLU A 16 5.87 12.89 -1.47
N PHE A 17 4.73 13.49 -1.12
CA PHE A 17 3.42 12.88 -1.25
C PHE A 17 3.07 12.55 -2.70
N THR A 18 3.35 13.46 -3.64
CA THR A 18 3.11 13.22 -5.07
C THR A 18 3.95 12.06 -5.60
N VAL A 19 5.21 11.96 -5.16
CA VAL A 19 6.11 10.85 -5.52
C VAL A 19 5.65 9.54 -4.87
N PHE A 20 5.11 9.61 -3.65
CA PHE A 20 4.48 8.47 -3.00
C PHE A 20 3.30 7.95 -3.83
N ARG A 21 2.36 8.83 -4.22
CA ARG A 21 1.22 8.50 -5.11
C ARG A 21 1.68 7.87 -6.42
N LEU A 22 2.65 8.48 -7.09
CA LEU A 22 3.21 7.98 -8.35
C LEU A 22 3.75 6.56 -8.17
N SER A 23 4.52 6.32 -7.10
CA SER A 23 5.09 5.01 -6.81
C SER A 23 4.03 3.95 -6.46
N SER A 24 2.93 4.36 -5.83
CA SER A 24 1.81 3.50 -5.47
C SER A 24 1.01 3.06 -6.70
N LEU A 25 0.68 4.01 -7.59
CA LEU A 25 -0.03 3.71 -8.85
C LEU A 25 0.82 2.87 -9.81
N LEU A 26 2.13 3.17 -9.93
CA LEU A 26 3.03 2.34 -10.73
C LEU A 26 3.16 0.92 -10.19
N TYR A 27 3.11 0.76 -8.86
CA TYR A 27 3.17 -0.54 -8.22
C TYR A 27 1.94 -1.38 -8.56
N THR A 28 0.74 -0.82 -8.38
CA THR A 28 -0.52 -1.51 -8.68
C THR A 28 -0.65 -1.80 -10.18
N LEU A 29 -0.34 -0.84 -11.06
CA LEU A 29 -0.33 -1.04 -12.50
C LEU A 29 0.58 -2.20 -12.93
N ARG A 30 1.81 -2.24 -12.41
CA ARG A 30 2.76 -3.33 -12.68
C ARG A 30 2.24 -4.67 -12.19
N ARG A 31 1.63 -4.71 -11.00
CA ARG A 31 1.03 -5.93 -10.42
C ARG A 31 -0.09 -6.42 -11.33
N SER A 32 -1.05 -5.57 -11.66
CA SER A 32 -2.20 -5.93 -12.49
C SER A 32 -1.82 -6.37 -13.90
N SER A 33 -0.71 -5.87 -14.44
CA SER A 33 -0.28 -6.20 -15.80
C SER A 33 0.56 -7.49 -15.90
N ARG A 34 1.18 -7.97 -14.81
CA ARG A 34 2.20 -9.05 -14.88
C ARG A 34 1.75 -10.42 -14.39
N PHE A 35 0.71 -10.54 -13.58
CA PHE A 35 0.42 -11.80 -12.89
C PHE A 35 -0.16 -12.90 -13.81
N THR A 36 -0.98 -12.53 -14.79
CA THR A 36 -1.57 -13.45 -15.77
C THR A 36 -1.75 -12.74 -17.11
N PRO A 37 -1.67 -13.43 -18.26
CA PRO A 37 -2.07 -12.82 -19.52
C PRO A 37 -3.54 -12.38 -19.44
N PHE A 38 -3.87 -11.25 -20.06
CA PHE A 38 -5.25 -10.80 -20.15
C PHE A 38 -6.07 -11.73 -21.03
N ASN A 39 -7.34 -11.88 -20.69
CA ASN A 39 -8.29 -12.58 -21.55
C ASN A 39 -8.30 -11.98 -22.98
N THR A 40 -8.21 -12.83 -24.00
CA THR A 40 -8.12 -12.39 -25.41
C THR A 40 -9.35 -11.62 -25.88
N VAL A 41 -10.53 -11.94 -25.36
CA VAL A 41 -11.78 -11.20 -25.61
C VAL A 41 -11.69 -9.79 -25.01
N ALA A 42 -11.15 -9.67 -23.80
CA ALA A 42 -10.94 -8.38 -23.15
C ALA A 42 -9.97 -7.50 -23.93
N VAL A 43 -8.86 -8.08 -24.39
CA VAL A 43 -7.89 -7.37 -25.24
C VAL A 43 -8.57 -6.89 -26.53
N LYS A 44 -9.29 -7.78 -27.23
CA LYS A 44 -9.96 -7.48 -28.50
C LYS A 44 -11.00 -6.37 -28.37
N HIS A 45 -11.84 -6.40 -27.34
CA HIS A 45 -12.99 -5.49 -27.23
C HIS A 45 -12.69 -4.20 -26.47
N LEU A 46 -11.67 -4.17 -25.61
CA LEU A 46 -11.36 -3.02 -24.76
C LEU A 46 -9.99 -2.43 -25.10
N TRP A 47 -8.92 -3.23 -25.00
CA TRP A 47 -7.54 -2.72 -25.10
C TRP A 47 -7.17 -2.22 -26.49
N VAL A 48 -7.40 -3.01 -27.55
CA VAL A 48 -6.95 -2.71 -28.92
C VAL A 48 -7.45 -1.34 -29.41
N HIS A 49 -8.63 -0.91 -28.97
CA HIS A 49 -9.21 0.37 -29.36
C HIS A 49 -8.53 1.58 -28.69
N LEU A 50 -7.91 1.37 -27.53
CA LEU A 50 -7.31 2.42 -26.70
C LEU A 50 -5.78 2.34 -26.68
N GLU A 51 -5.21 1.28 -27.24
CA GLU A 51 -3.78 0.97 -27.18
C GLU A 51 -2.91 2.15 -27.63
N ARG A 52 -3.24 2.75 -28.77
CA ARG A 52 -2.50 3.90 -29.30
C ARG A 52 -2.52 5.10 -28.34
N ASP A 53 -3.69 5.43 -27.80
CA ASP A 53 -3.87 6.59 -26.93
C ASP A 53 -3.24 6.38 -25.56
N LEU A 54 -3.40 5.20 -24.98
CA LEU A 54 -2.71 4.81 -23.76
C LEU A 54 -1.19 4.80 -23.94
N PHE A 55 -0.68 4.31 -25.08
CA PHE A 55 0.74 4.31 -25.38
C PHE A 55 1.31 5.73 -25.54
N GLN A 56 0.58 6.61 -26.24
CA GLN A 56 0.98 8.01 -26.38
C GLN A 56 1.00 8.73 -25.03
N MET A 57 0.01 8.47 -24.17
CA MET A 57 -0.02 9.01 -22.81
C MET A 57 1.16 8.52 -21.96
N VAL A 58 1.48 7.23 -22.02
CA VAL A 58 2.65 6.66 -21.34
C VAL A 58 3.95 7.28 -21.84
N SER A 59 4.08 7.47 -23.16
CA SER A 59 5.23 8.12 -23.77
C SER A 59 5.39 9.56 -23.29
N ALA A 60 4.30 10.34 -23.25
CA ALA A 60 4.29 11.71 -22.74
C ALA A 60 4.68 11.77 -21.25
N MET A 61 4.14 10.88 -20.41
CA MET A 61 4.53 10.78 -19.01
C MET A 61 6.03 10.51 -18.83
N ILE A 62 6.59 9.59 -19.64
CA ILE A 62 8.01 9.26 -19.59
C ILE A 62 8.86 10.46 -20.00
N ALA A 63 8.49 11.16 -21.07
CA ALA A 63 9.20 12.36 -21.54
C ALA A 63 9.25 13.46 -20.47
N ILE A 64 8.12 13.74 -19.80
CA ILE A 64 8.04 14.70 -18.68
C ILE A 64 8.94 14.27 -17.52
N LEU A 65 8.86 13.00 -17.10
CA LEU A 65 9.66 12.49 -15.98
C LEU A 65 11.16 12.48 -16.28
N ARG A 66 11.54 12.29 -17.56
CA ARG A 66 12.94 12.33 -18.03
C ARG A 66 13.47 13.72 -18.33
N ARG A 67 12.60 14.74 -18.37
CA ARG A 67 12.93 16.10 -18.82
C ARG A 67 13.46 16.13 -20.26
N GLU A 68 12.81 15.40 -21.16
CA GLU A 68 13.09 15.49 -22.59
C GLU A 68 12.63 16.86 -23.13
N ASP A 69 13.30 17.37 -24.17
CA ASP A 69 12.96 18.66 -24.78
C ASP A 69 11.62 18.61 -25.54
N GLY A 70 10.79 19.64 -25.39
CA GLY A 70 9.45 19.70 -25.97
C GLY A 70 8.45 18.66 -25.45
N PRO A 71 8.38 18.39 -24.12
CA PRO A 71 7.38 17.46 -23.60
C PRO A 71 5.98 18.08 -23.70
N MET A 72 4.96 17.23 -23.73
CA MET A 72 3.56 17.67 -23.60
C MET A 72 3.40 18.49 -22.31
N GLU A 73 2.70 19.63 -22.40
CA GLU A 73 2.42 20.49 -21.25
C GLU A 73 1.59 19.74 -20.19
N SER A 74 1.75 20.10 -18.90
CA SER A 74 1.04 19.45 -17.79
C SER A 74 -0.48 19.58 -17.92
N THR A 75 -0.96 20.74 -18.38
CA THR A 75 -2.37 21.03 -18.66
C THR A 75 -2.92 20.12 -19.75
N GLN A 76 -2.22 20.01 -20.88
CA GLN A 76 -2.58 19.14 -21.99
C GLN A 76 -2.61 17.66 -21.58
N LEU A 77 -1.63 17.21 -20.76
CA LEU A 77 -1.62 15.85 -20.23
C LEU A 77 -2.84 15.59 -19.31
N ARG A 78 -3.23 16.58 -18.49
CA ARG A 78 -4.38 16.50 -17.59
C ARG A 78 -5.68 16.41 -18.39
N GLU A 79 -5.88 17.25 -19.39
CA GLU A 79 -7.04 17.21 -20.29
C GLU A 79 -7.12 15.87 -21.02
N ARG A 80 -6.03 15.46 -21.68
CA ARG A 80 -5.96 14.19 -22.40
C ARG A 80 -6.23 12.98 -21.50
N SER A 81 -5.79 13.02 -20.24
CA SER A 81 -6.10 11.97 -19.27
C SER A 81 -7.59 11.87 -18.93
N GLN A 82 -8.30 13.00 -18.93
CA GLN A 82 -9.74 13.05 -18.68
C GLN A 82 -10.50 12.52 -19.89
N ASP A 83 -10.10 12.94 -21.09
CA ASP A 83 -10.72 12.48 -22.35
C ASP A 83 -10.62 10.97 -22.51
N ILE A 84 -9.43 10.41 -22.31
CA ILE A 84 -9.21 8.96 -22.41
C ILE A 84 -9.94 8.20 -21.30
N ALA A 85 -10.07 8.78 -20.10
CA ALA A 85 -10.90 8.18 -19.04
C ALA A 85 -12.40 8.15 -19.43
N GLY A 86 -12.88 9.18 -20.15
CA GLY A 86 -14.21 9.19 -20.77
C GLY A 86 -14.35 8.11 -21.83
N GLU A 87 -13.38 7.99 -22.73
CA GLU A 87 -13.42 6.96 -23.79
C GLU A 87 -13.39 5.54 -23.20
N ILE A 88 -12.58 5.27 -22.17
CA ILE A 88 -12.58 3.98 -21.45
C ILE A 88 -14.00 3.64 -20.98
N ARG A 89 -14.69 4.58 -20.36
CA ARG A 89 -16.06 4.40 -19.86
C ARG A 89 -17.02 4.06 -21.02
N ASP A 90 -16.97 4.84 -22.10
CA ASP A 90 -17.83 4.64 -23.27
C ASP A 90 -17.59 3.28 -23.94
N ARG A 91 -16.33 2.83 -23.99
CA ARG A 91 -15.96 1.51 -24.52
C ARG A 91 -16.52 0.39 -23.66
N ILE A 92 -16.43 0.50 -22.34
CA ILE A 92 -17.00 -0.48 -21.41
C ILE A 92 -18.52 -0.54 -21.58
N ILE A 93 -19.20 0.61 -21.65
CA ILE A 93 -20.65 0.69 -21.90
C ILE A 93 -21.02 0.03 -23.24
N LYS A 94 -20.29 0.33 -24.32
CA LYS A 94 -20.51 -0.25 -25.65
C LYS A 94 -20.32 -1.76 -25.64
N TYR A 95 -19.26 -2.24 -24.97
CA TYR A 95 -19.01 -3.67 -24.79
C TYR A 95 -20.17 -4.33 -24.02
N THR A 96 -20.59 -3.78 -22.89
CA THR A 96 -21.69 -4.31 -22.07
C THR A 96 -23.00 -4.38 -22.86
N ARG A 97 -23.32 -3.36 -23.67
CA ARG A 97 -24.46 -3.40 -24.60
C ARG A 97 -24.30 -4.52 -25.64
N GLY A 98 -23.09 -4.71 -26.17
CA GLY A 98 -22.79 -5.79 -27.12
C GLY A 98 -23.02 -7.17 -26.51
N VAL A 99 -22.60 -7.39 -25.27
CA VAL A 99 -22.84 -8.65 -24.55
C VAL A 99 -24.33 -8.87 -24.32
N ALA A 100 -25.07 -7.84 -23.88
CA ALA A 100 -26.51 -7.92 -23.66
C ALA A 100 -27.29 -8.27 -24.95
N LYS A 101 -26.84 -7.75 -26.10
CA LYS A 101 -27.39 -8.06 -27.43
C LYS A 101 -26.88 -9.39 -27.99
N GLY A 102 -25.95 -10.06 -27.30
CA GLY A 102 -25.30 -11.29 -27.76
C GLY A 102 -24.34 -11.11 -28.94
N SER A 103 -23.93 -9.88 -29.26
CA SER A 103 -22.98 -9.57 -30.34
C SER A 103 -21.52 -9.55 -29.88
N ALA A 104 -21.27 -9.59 -28.57
CA ALA A 104 -19.93 -9.73 -28.00
C ALA A 104 -19.87 -10.94 -27.05
N ASP A 105 -18.68 -11.55 -26.96
CA ASP A 105 -18.43 -12.65 -26.03
C ASP A 105 -18.29 -12.13 -24.58
N LEU A 106 -18.74 -12.93 -23.62
CA LEU A 106 -18.71 -12.57 -22.20
C LEU A 106 -17.28 -12.71 -21.63
N ILE A 107 -16.68 -11.58 -21.28
CA ILE A 107 -15.48 -11.48 -20.45
C ILE A 107 -15.84 -11.84 -18.99
N PRO A 108 -15.07 -12.69 -18.30
CA PRO A 108 -15.23 -12.91 -16.86
C PRO A 108 -15.14 -11.59 -16.09
N VAL A 109 -16.00 -11.39 -15.09
CA VAL A 109 -16.13 -10.10 -14.37
C VAL A 109 -14.80 -9.67 -13.74
N HIS A 110 -14.07 -10.58 -13.08
CA HIS A 110 -12.75 -10.27 -12.53
C HIS A 110 -11.72 -9.79 -13.58
N GLU A 111 -11.75 -10.33 -14.81
CA GLU A 111 -10.86 -9.89 -15.89
C GLU A 111 -11.30 -8.54 -16.47
N LEU A 112 -12.60 -8.29 -16.58
CA LEU A 112 -13.16 -6.99 -16.97
C LEU A 112 -12.72 -5.90 -15.99
N ILE A 113 -12.95 -6.14 -14.69
CA ILE A 113 -12.58 -5.25 -13.59
C ILE A 113 -11.06 -4.97 -13.58
N ARG A 114 -10.26 -6.01 -13.81
CA ARG A 114 -8.79 -5.90 -13.85
C ARG A 114 -8.32 -5.07 -15.05
N MET A 115 -8.85 -5.31 -16.25
CA MET A 115 -8.50 -4.55 -17.46
C MET A 115 -8.88 -3.08 -17.30
N GLU A 116 -10.07 -2.82 -16.78
CA GLU A 116 -10.56 -1.49 -16.44
C GLU A 116 -9.66 -0.76 -15.45
N HIS A 117 -9.27 -1.41 -14.35
CA HIS A 117 -8.32 -0.86 -13.39
C HIS A 117 -6.98 -0.47 -14.04
N VAL A 118 -6.45 -1.30 -14.95
CA VAL A 118 -5.19 -1.01 -15.64
C VAL A 118 -5.30 0.21 -16.53
N MET A 119 -6.35 0.30 -17.35
CA MET A 119 -6.55 1.45 -18.24
C MET A 119 -6.75 2.75 -17.44
N LEU A 120 -7.54 2.72 -16.37
CA LEU A 120 -7.77 3.88 -15.50
C LEU A 120 -6.54 4.25 -14.66
N SER A 121 -5.73 3.28 -14.25
CA SER A 121 -4.47 3.56 -13.54
C SER A 121 -3.49 4.33 -14.41
N ILE A 122 -3.47 4.10 -15.73
CA ILE A 122 -2.64 4.88 -16.67
C ILE A 122 -3.12 6.33 -16.72
N THR A 123 -4.42 6.58 -16.82
CA THR A 123 -4.96 7.96 -16.87
C THR A 123 -4.73 8.70 -15.55
N ARG A 124 -4.87 8.02 -14.41
CA ARG A 124 -4.57 8.58 -13.09
C ARG A 124 -3.08 8.88 -12.92
N LEU A 125 -2.21 7.99 -13.38
CA LEU A 125 -0.77 8.22 -13.34
C LEU A 125 -0.41 9.48 -14.15
N ALA A 126 -1.06 9.70 -15.30
CA ALA A 126 -0.83 10.91 -16.10
C ALA A 126 -1.18 12.19 -15.34
N LYS A 127 -2.31 12.19 -14.60
CA LYS A 127 -2.66 13.31 -13.71
C LYS A 127 -1.60 13.54 -12.64
N VAL A 128 -1.14 12.49 -11.97
CA VAL A 128 -0.10 12.60 -10.94
C VAL A 128 1.24 13.07 -11.51
N VAL A 129 1.59 12.68 -12.74
CA VAL A 129 2.79 13.18 -13.44
C VAL A 129 2.66 14.66 -13.79
N ALA A 130 1.47 15.11 -14.23
CA ALA A 130 1.19 16.53 -14.44
C ALA A 130 1.32 17.32 -13.12
N ASP A 131 0.69 16.85 -12.04
CA ASP A 131 0.80 17.44 -10.69
C ASP A 131 2.26 17.52 -10.24
N TYR A 132 3.04 16.44 -10.44
CA TYR A 132 4.47 16.40 -10.14
C TYR A 132 5.25 17.46 -10.91
N SER A 133 4.98 17.61 -12.20
CA SER A 133 5.64 18.61 -13.05
C SER A 133 5.34 20.03 -12.57
N GLU A 134 4.07 20.33 -12.27
CA GLU A 134 3.63 21.64 -11.77
C GLU A 134 4.25 21.97 -10.41
N ILE A 135 4.16 21.06 -9.44
CA ILE A 135 4.74 21.24 -8.10
C ILE A 135 6.25 21.42 -8.20
N LYS A 136 6.93 20.61 -9.02
CA LYS A 136 8.37 20.68 -9.21
C LYS A 136 8.80 22.00 -9.85
N LEU A 137 8.07 22.47 -10.86
CA LEU A 137 8.32 23.78 -11.48
C LEU A 137 8.11 24.89 -10.46
N LYS A 138 7.00 24.86 -9.72
CA LYS A 138 6.68 25.83 -8.65
C LYS A 138 7.79 25.88 -7.59
N VAL A 139 8.26 24.74 -7.11
CA VAL A 139 9.38 24.66 -6.16
C VAL A 139 10.67 25.22 -6.77
N MET A 140 10.90 25.03 -8.07
CA MET A 140 12.07 25.59 -8.77
C MET A 140 11.96 27.10 -9.06
N THR A 141 10.76 27.65 -9.23
CA THR A 141 10.53 29.06 -9.61
C THR A 141 10.25 29.97 -8.41
N GLU A 142 9.49 29.49 -7.43
CA GLU A 142 9.15 30.25 -6.21
C GLU A 142 10.24 30.16 -5.14
N SER A 143 11.16 29.21 -5.26
CA SER A 143 12.44 29.39 -4.60
C SER A 143 13.21 30.49 -5.33
N GLU A 144 13.02 31.75 -4.89
CA GLU A 144 14.23 32.47 -4.47
C GLU A 144 15.01 31.43 -3.67
N PHE A 145 16.17 31.03 -4.18
CA PHE A 145 17.09 30.12 -3.50
C PHE A 145 17.43 30.79 -2.16
N HIS A 146 16.54 30.71 -1.17
CA HIS A 146 16.85 30.89 0.21
C HIS A 146 17.87 29.80 0.43
N LEU A 147 19.12 30.25 0.41
CA LEU A 147 20.25 29.42 0.74
C LEU A 147 19.87 28.61 1.97
N GLU A 148 19.11 29.13 2.93
CA GLU A 148 18.59 28.44 4.13
C GLU A 148 17.87 27.10 3.92
N ASN A 149 17.16 26.85 2.80
CA ASN A 149 16.57 25.52 2.51
C ASN A 149 17.56 24.54 1.85
N LEU A 150 18.72 25.04 1.45
CA LEU A 150 19.85 24.33 0.85
C LEU A 150 21.17 24.57 1.60
N ILE A 151 21.13 25.23 2.76
CA ILE A 151 22.17 25.17 3.76
C ILE A 151 21.88 23.79 4.29
N PRO A 152 22.71 22.76 3.99
CA PRO A 152 22.77 21.65 4.89
C PRO A 152 23.00 22.31 6.23
N VAL A 153 21.97 22.41 7.08
CA VAL A 153 22.14 22.87 8.45
C VAL A 153 23.31 22.04 8.91
N HIS A 154 24.46 22.70 9.08
CA HIS A 154 25.74 22.00 9.15
C HIS A 154 25.51 20.86 10.11
N PRO A 155 25.83 19.59 9.82
CA PRO A 155 25.33 18.46 10.61
C PRO A 155 25.43 18.69 12.11
N LEU A 156 26.47 19.42 12.55
CA LEU A 156 26.61 20.03 13.88
C LEU A 156 25.43 20.88 14.40
N VAL A 157 24.89 21.86 13.69
CA VAL A 157 23.81 22.77 14.13
C VAL A 157 22.47 22.05 14.24
N TRP A 158 22.16 21.15 13.30
CA TRP A 158 20.96 20.31 13.37
C TRP A 158 21.10 19.30 14.51
N ARG A 159 22.28 18.66 14.62
CA ARG A 159 22.64 17.82 15.77
C ARG A 159 22.58 18.59 17.08
N LEU A 160 23.03 19.84 17.17
CA LEU A 160 23.01 20.66 18.39
C LEU A 160 21.57 21.02 18.81
N SER A 161 20.72 21.40 17.86
CA SER A 161 19.31 21.69 18.16
C SER A 161 18.51 20.45 18.56
N ALA A 162 18.80 19.30 17.95
CA ALA A 162 18.25 17.99 18.32
C ALA A 162 18.83 17.48 19.65
N TRP A 163 20.11 17.75 19.93
CA TRP A 163 20.81 17.42 21.17
C TRP A 163 20.28 18.18 22.38
N ILE A 164 19.73 19.39 22.17
CA ILE A 164 19.09 20.20 23.23
C ILE A 164 17.62 19.77 23.47
N LYS A 165 16.92 19.23 22.46
CA LYS A 165 15.48 18.95 22.53
C LYS A 165 15.09 17.47 22.71
N GLU A 166 15.95 16.53 22.35
CA GLU A 166 15.68 15.09 22.46
C GLU A 166 16.53 14.45 23.56
N SER A 167 15.99 13.42 24.23
CA SER A 167 16.70 12.71 25.29
C SER A 167 17.98 12.07 24.74
N LEU A 168 19.14 12.70 24.97
CA LEU A 168 20.51 12.17 24.83
C LEU A 168 20.94 11.54 23.48
N TYR A 169 20.08 11.27 22.50
CA TYR A 169 20.46 10.67 21.22
C TYR A 169 19.55 11.10 20.05
N PRO A 170 20.07 11.81 19.02
CA PRO A 170 19.29 12.19 17.84
C PRO A 170 19.00 10.97 16.94
N ALA A 171 17.81 10.94 16.33
CA ALA A 171 17.25 9.83 15.54
C ALA A 171 18.18 9.25 14.44
N ASP A 172 19.13 10.04 13.92
CA ASP A 172 20.01 9.68 12.80
C ASP A 172 21.42 9.22 13.18
N THR A 173 21.73 9.11 14.48
CA THR A 173 23.02 8.53 14.93
C THR A 173 23.00 7.01 14.77
N THR A 174 24.10 6.47 14.24
CA THR A 174 24.26 5.01 14.13
C THR A 174 24.20 4.39 15.52
N TRP A 175 23.60 3.21 15.66
CA TRP A 175 23.53 2.53 16.97
C TRP A 175 24.93 2.28 17.54
N PHE A 176 25.93 2.11 16.69
CA PHE A 176 27.32 2.03 17.09
C PHE A 176 27.77 3.29 17.83
N GLU A 177 27.45 4.50 17.36
CA GLU A 177 27.74 5.76 18.09
C GLU A 177 26.93 5.88 19.39
N ARG A 178 25.67 5.41 19.41
CA ARG A 178 24.83 5.40 20.61
C ARG A 178 25.29 4.37 21.66
N LEU A 179 25.90 3.27 21.24
CA LEU A 179 26.46 2.20 22.07
C LEU A 179 27.85 2.59 22.59
N TRP A 180 28.67 3.11 21.68
CA TRP A 180 30.06 3.40 21.94
C TRP A 180 30.22 4.63 22.82
N PHE A 181 29.26 5.54 22.88
CA PHE A 181 29.28 6.67 23.81
C PHE A 181 29.18 6.24 25.28
N PRO A 182 28.16 5.51 25.76
CA PRO A 182 28.08 5.06 27.15
C PRO A 182 29.16 4.03 27.48
N VAL A 183 29.55 3.15 26.55
CA VAL A 183 30.67 2.21 26.75
C VAL A 183 32.02 2.94 26.82
N ARG A 184 32.29 3.90 25.92
CA ARG A 184 33.48 4.77 26.05
C ARG A 184 33.41 5.59 27.32
N LEU A 185 32.25 6.16 27.68
CA LEU A 185 32.11 6.99 28.86
C LEU A 185 32.37 6.17 30.12
N THR A 186 31.75 4.99 30.28
CA THR A 186 32.01 4.09 31.41
C THR A 186 33.44 3.59 31.37
N ALA A 187 33.94 3.04 30.26
CA ALA A 187 35.33 2.57 30.18
C ALA A 187 36.35 3.68 30.47
N SER A 188 36.13 4.90 29.95
CA SER A 188 36.99 6.06 30.18
C SER A 188 36.90 6.54 31.62
N LEU A 189 35.69 6.56 32.22
CA LEU A 189 35.47 6.93 33.61
C LEU A 189 36.09 5.88 34.56
N THR A 190 35.91 4.59 34.27
CA THR A 190 36.51 3.49 35.05
C THR A 190 38.03 3.52 34.93
N MET A 191 38.58 3.68 33.72
CA MET A 191 40.02 3.89 33.52
C MET A 191 40.51 5.11 34.31
N PHE A 192 39.85 6.26 34.17
CA PHE A 192 40.21 7.51 34.84
C PHE A 192 40.20 7.36 36.37
N ILE A 193 39.14 6.79 36.94
CA ILE A 193 39.02 6.53 38.38
C ILE A 193 40.11 5.55 38.84
N THR A 194 40.36 4.49 38.07
CA THR A 194 41.40 3.51 38.41
C THR A 194 42.79 4.15 38.38
N PHE A 195 43.09 4.99 37.39
CA PHE A 195 44.35 5.74 37.31
C PHE A 195 44.52 6.71 38.48
N ILE A 196 43.47 7.42 38.88
CA ILE A 196 43.49 8.28 40.08
C ILE A 196 43.77 7.46 41.33
N VAL A 197 43.07 6.35 41.53
CA VAL A 197 43.27 5.47 42.70
C VAL A 197 44.69 4.88 42.71
N VAL A 198 45.21 4.46 41.56
CA VAL A 198 46.58 3.91 41.44
C VAL A 198 47.64 4.99 41.69
N ALA A 199 47.48 6.19 41.12
CA ALA A 199 48.43 7.29 41.28
C ALA A 199 48.45 7.83 42.72
N VAL A 200 47.28 7.92 43.36
CA VAL A 200 47.15 8.45 44.72
C VAL A 200 47.55 7.40 45.77
N VAL A 201 47.08 6.15 45.67
CA VAL A 201 47.36 5.12 46.69
C VAL A 201 48.82 4.65 46.70
N ASN A 202 49.47 4.58 45.53
CA ASN A 202 50.90 4.23 45.48
C ASN A 202 51.83 5.42 45.81
N GLY A 203 51.30 6.64 45.83
CA GLY A 203 52.05 7.85 46.20
C GLY A 203 52.07 8.14 47.71
N ILE A 204 51.18 7.51 48.49
CA ILE A 204 50.97 7.85 49.91
C ILE A 204 51.79 6.98 50.87
N ASP A 205 52.23 5.77 50.46
CA ASP A 205 52.92 4.85 51.38
C ASP A 205 54.39 4.59 50.95
N PRO A 206 55.37 5.31 51.54
CA PRO A 206 56.78 5.21 51.16
C PRO A 206 57.46 3.90 51.59
N GLU A 207 56.86 3.13 52.51
CA GLU A 207 57.49 1.95 53.12
C GLU A 207 57.38 0.66 52.29
N ILE A 208 56.59 0.66 51.22
CA ILE A 208 56.35 -0.55 50.42
C ILE A 208 57.55 -0.83 49.50
N ALA A 209 58.13 -2.03 49.57
CA ALA A 209 59.22 -2.45 48.69
C ALA A 209 58.84 -2.43 47.20
N PRO A 210 59.78 -2.14 46.27
CA PRO A 210 59.50 -1.94 44.85
C PRO A 210 58.91 -3.17 44.15
N THR A 211 59.30 -4.37 44.57
CA THR A 211 58.77 -5.64 44.02
C THR A 211 57.30 -5.85 44.37
N THR A 212 56.88 -5.48 45.58
CA THR A 212 55.49 -5.52 46.03
C THR A 212 54.63 -4.47 45.34
N ARG A 213 55.19 -3.32 44.97
CA ARG A 213 54.48 -2.30 44.17
C ARG A 213 54.14 -2.82 42.78
N ILE A 214 55.08 -3.52 42.13
CA ILE A 214 54.88 -4.08 40.79
C ILE A 214 53.82 -5.19 40.81
N SER A 215 53.85 -6.09 41.80
CA SER A 215 52.85 -7.16 41.90
C SER A 215 51.45 -6.60 42.21
N MET A 216 51.33 -5.61 43.09
CA MET A 216 50.05 -4.93 43.34
C MET A 216 49.54 -4.18 42.11
N ALA A 217 50.41 -3.54 41.33
CA ALA A 217 50.04 -2.90 40.06
C ALA A 217 49.53 -3.91 39.04
N ALA A 218 50.20 -5.06 38.89
CA ALA A 218 49.78 -6.13 37.99
C ALA A 218 48.42 -6.74 38.38
N VAL A 219 48.21 -7.00 39.67
CA VAL A 219 46.93 -7.51 40.20
C VAL A 219 45.81 -6.50 39.96
N ARG A 220 46.06 -5.20 40.16
CA ARG A 220 45.07 -4.14 39.88
C ARG A 220 44.75 -4.03 38.38
N MET A 221 45.76 -4.04 37.50
CA MET A 221 45.54 -4.06 36.05
C MET A 221 44.68 -5.27 35.62
N LEU A 222 44.95 -6.45 36.19
CA LEU A 222 44.17 -7.65 35.91
C LEU A 222 42.69 -7.48 36.33
N TYR A 223 42.42 -6.98 37.54
CA TYR A 223 41.05 -6.72 37.99
C TYR A 223 40.34 -5.65 37.15
N THR A 224 41.05 -4.63 36.66
CA THR A 224 40.48 -3.63 35.75
C THR A 224 40.13 -4.23 34.39
N VAL A 225 40.97 -5.10 33.84
CA VAL A 225 40.67 -5.81 32.58
C VAL A 225 39.48 -6.76 32.76
N ILE A 226 39.43 -7.52 33.86
CA ILE A 226 38.29 -8.39 34.19
C ILE A 226 37.02 -7.55 34.37
N GLY A 227 37.11 -6.43 35.10
CA GLY A 227 36.01 -5.49 35.29
C GLY A 227 35.51 -4.91 33.98
N LEU A 228 36.40 -4.43 33.12
CA LEU A 228 36.07 -3.95 31.76
C LEU A 228 35.42 -5.04 30.92
N THR A 229 35.96 -6.26 30.95
CA THR A 229 35.40 -7.39 30.19
C THR A 229 34.01 -7.76 30.71
N ALA A 230 33.83 -7.80 32.04
CA ALA A 230 32.55 -8.05 32.69
C ALA A 230 31.55 -6.92 32.39
N THR A 231 31.95 -5.65 32.46
CA THR A 231 31.11 -4.50 32.10
C THR A 231 30.79 -4.49 30.62
N LEU A 232 31.72 -4.83 29.73
CA LEU A 232 31.46 -4.96 28.30
C LEU A 232 30.46 -6.09 28.04
N MET A 233 30.65 -7.25 28.64
CA MET A 233 29.73 -8.38 28.53
C MET A 233 28.36 -8.04 29.12
N LEU A 234 28.32 -7.43 30.31
CA LEU A 234 27.08 -6.92 30.90
C LEU A 234 26.44 -5.89 30.00
N SER A 235 27.16 -4.93 29.43
CA SER A 235 26.63 -3.94 28.48
C SER A 235 26.07 -4.62 27.23
N LEU A 236 26.79 -5.59 26.65
CA LEU A 236 26.31 -6.37 25.51
C LEU A 236 25.04 -7.18 25.86
N LEU A 237 24.93 -7.67 27.11
CA LEU A 237 23.78 -8.41 27.62
C LEU A 237 22.63 -7.50 28.11
N THR A 238 22.91 -6.28 28.57
CA THR A 238 21.99 -5.31 29.21
C THR A 238 21.59 -4.14 28.31
N VAL A 239 22.10 -4.07 27.08
CA VAL A 239 21.66 -3.11 26.04
C VAL A 239 20.41 -3.59 25.25
N PRO A 240 19.69 -4.66 25.66
CA PRO A 240 19.05 -5.56 24.70
C PRO A 240 18.03 -4.85 23.80
N VAL A 241 18.07 -5.13 22.50
CA VAL A 241 16.88 -5.16 21.63
C VAL A 241 16.01 -3.91 21.67
N PHE A 242 16.60 -2.73 21.54
CA PHE A 242 15.80 -1.53 21.37
C PHE A 242 15.36 -1.36 19.93
N ILE A 243 16.23 -1.62 18.95
CA ILE A 243 15.95 -1.24 17.57
C ILE A 243 15.06 -2.26 16.86
N CYS A 244 15.29 -3.56 17.05
CA CYS A 244 14.39 -4.60 16.54
C CYS A 244 13.01 -4.50 17.19
N ARG A 245 12.95 -4.13 18.49
CA ARG A 245 11.68 -3.89 19.19
C ARG A 245 11.01 -2.61 18.71
N GLU A 246 11.76 -1.53 18.52
CA GLU A 246 11.25 -0.28 17.96
C GLU A 246 10.73 -0.52 16.54
N LEU A 247 11.49 -1.21 15.68
CA LEU A 247 11.05 -1.60 14.35
C LEU A 247 9.75 -2.40 14.41
N SER A 248 9.63 -3.35 15.34
CA SER A 248 8.39 -4.11 15.55
C SER A 248 7.23 -3.20 15.95
N CYS A 249 7.42 -2.29 16.90
CA CYS A 249 6.40 -1.33 17.33
C CYS A 249 6.01 -0.36 16.21
N ARG A 250 6.97 0.20 15.47
CA ARG A 250 6.73 1.09 14.32
C ARG A 250 5.99 0.35 13.21
N THR A 251 6.38 -0.90 12.94
CA THR A 251 5.70 -1.76 11.97
C THR A 251 4.27 -2.06 12.42
N ALA A 252 4.04 -2.30 13.71
CA ALA A 252 2.72 -2.52 14.29
C ALA A 252 1.82 -1.29 14.11
N ASP A 253 2.34 -0.11 14.45
CA ASP A 253 1.62 1.17 14.29
C ASP A 253 1.28 1.46 12.82
N GLU A 254 2.22 1.23 11.91
CA GLU A 254 1.99 1.39 10.47
C GLU A 254 0.91 0.41 9.99
N ILE A 255 1.03 -0.88 10.31
CA ILE A 255 0.02 -1.91 9.95
C ILE A 255 -1.37 -1.55 10.47
N ARG A 256 -1.48 -1.08 11.71
CA ARG A 256 -2.74 -0.64 12.29
C ARG A 256 -3.34 0.52 11.49
N SER A 257 -2.53 1.54 11.23
CA SER A 257 -2.95 2.71 10.45
C SER A 257 -3.36 2.33 9.02
N LEU A 258 -2.61 1.45 8.35
CA LEU A 258 -2.96 0.95 7.02
C LEU A 258 -4.31 0.24 6.99
N GLY A 259 -4.60 -0.56 8.02
CA GLY A 259 -5.90 -1.21 8.18
C GLY A 259 -7.02 -0.21 8.43
N GLU A 260 -6.85 0.73 9.36
CA GLU A 260 -7.84 1.77 9.66
C GLU A 260 -8.17 2.63 8.44
N VAL A 261 -7.16 2.98 7.64
CA VAL A 261 -7.32 3.77 6.42
C VAL A 261 -8.19 3.04 5.39
N VAL A 262 -7.95 1.74 5.16
CA VAL A 262 -8.78 0.94 4.25
C VAL A 262 -10.20 0.78 4.79
N VAL A 263 -10.35 0.52 6.09
CA VAL A 263 -11.65 0.43 6.76
C VAL A 263 -12.43 1.73 6.60
N HIS A 264 -11.79 2.87 6.86
CA HIS A 264 -12.42 4.19 6.73
C HIS A 264 -12.86 4.45 5.28
N GLY A 265 -12.04 4.11 4.29
CA GLY A 265 -12.41 4.24 2.89
C GLY A 265 -13.63 3.39 2.50
N ILE A 266 -13.72 2.15 3.01
CA ILE A 266 -14.88 1.28 2.76
C ILE A 266 -16.12 1.86 3.44
N THR A 267 -16.03 2.23 4.72
CA THR A 267 -17.15 2.78 5.49
C THR A 267 -17.64 4.11 4.91
N ALA A 268 -16.74 4.97 4.45
CA ALA A 268 -17.10 6.23 3.80
C ALA A 268 -17.84 5.97 2.47
N LEU A 269 -17.39 4.98 1.68
CA LEU A 269 -18.08 4.56 0.48
C LEU A 269 -19.46 4.00 0.81
N THR A 270 -19.59 3.09 1.77
CA THR A 270 -20.89 2.49 2.11
C THR A 270 -21.87 3.49 2.74
N ALA A 271 -21.39 4.43 3.56
CA ALA A 271 -22.19 5.52 4.09
C ALA A 271 -22.70 6.47 2.99
N SER A 272 -21.90 6.72 1.95
CA SER A 272 -22.31 7.53 0.80
C SER A 272 -23.50 6.92 0.03
N ALA A 273 -23.75 5.61 0.20
CA ALA A 273 -24.89 4.92 -0.39
C ALA A 273 -26.23 5.39 0.17
N GLU A 274 -26.28 5.76 1.45
CA GLU A 274 -27.51 6.17 2.15
C GLU A 274 -27.85 7.64 1.93
N ALA A 275 -26.85 8.48 1.71
CA ALA A 275 -26.98 9.92 1.85
C ALA A 275 -27.99 10.59 0.90
N GLY A 276 -28.53 9.89 -0.12
CA GLY A 276 -29.62 10.31 -1.03
C GLY A 276 -29.35 11.57 -1.88
N SER A 277 -28.40 12.38 -1.45
CA SER A 277 -27.91 13.62 -2.02
C SER A 277 -26.54 13.34 -2.62
N SER A 278 -26.25 14.00 -3.75
CA SER A 278 -24.90 14.01 -4.28
C SER A 278 -24.02 14.76 -3.27
N PRO A 279 -22.90 14.20 -2.78
CA PRO A 279 -21.96 14.97 -1.98
C PRO A 279 -21.50 16.14 -2.85
N ARG A 280 -22.01 17.35 -2.53
CA ARG A 280 -21.57 18.58 -3.20
C ARG A 280 -20.07 18.70 -2.93
N CYS A 281 -19.28 18.66 -4.01
CA CYS A 281 -17.85 18.94 -4.02
C CYS A 281 -17.54 20.15 -3.14
N SER A 282 -17.09 19.92 -1.92
CA SER A 282 -16.37 20.92 -1.16
C SER A 282 -14.90 20.54 -1.23
N SER A 283 -14.03 21.51 -1.51
CA SER A 283 -12.57 21.34 -1.59
C SER A 283 -11.93 20.80 -0.32
N ALA A 284 -12.70 20.64 0.77
CA ALA A 284 -12.27 20.02 2.02
C ALA A 284 -11.89 18.53 1.85
N ASP A 285 -12.44 17.83 0.86
CA ASP A 285 -12.27 16.37 0.73
C ASP A 285 -10.94 15.96 0.06
N LEU A 286 -10.36 16.78 -0.83
CA LEU A 286 -9.01 16.53 -1.37
C LEU A 286 -7.95 16.53 -0.25
N GLY A 287 -8.22 17.26 0.85
CA GLY A 287 -7.41 17.24 2.07
C GLY A 287 -7.43 15.90 2.78
N SER A 288 -8.47 15.07 2.59
CA SER A 288 -8.59 13.76 3.21
C SER A 288 -7.57 12.75 2.65
N VAL A 289 -7.47 12.61 1.32
CA VAL A 289 -6.46 11.74 0.70
C VAL A 289 -5.03 12.25 0.92
N VAL A 290 -4.83 13.58 0.92
CA VAL A 290 -3.51 14.17 1.22
C VAL A 290 -3.11 13.90 2.67
N SER A 291 -3.98 14.19 3.64
CA SER A 291 -3.70 13.94 5.06
C SER A 291 -3.48 12.44 5.33
N THR A 292 -4.28 11.58 4.72
CA THR A 292 -4.15 10.12 4.82
C THR A 292 -2.82 9.63 4.28
N GLY A 293 -2.42 10.04 3.06
CA GLY A 293 -1.14 9.58 2.52
C GLY A 293 0.07 10.24 3.17
N ASN A 294 -0.06 11.46 3.72
CA ASN A 294 0.98 12.05 4.58
C ASN A 294 1.17 11.24 5.87
N LEU A 295 0.08 10.79 6.49
CA LEU A 295 0.14 9.90 7.66
C LEU A 295 0.84 8.58 7.30
N ILE A 296 0.47 7.95 6.18
CA ILE A 296 1.11 6.72 5.71
C ILE A 296 2.61 6.95 5.44
N LEU A 297 2.96 8.04 4.77
CA LEU A 297 4.34 8.38 4.43
C LEU A 297 5.18 8.62 5.70
N GLN A 298 4.65 9.36 6.68
CA GLN A 298 5.31 9.61 7.95
C GLN A 298 5.58 8.32 8.74
N ARG A 299 4.64 7.37 8.70
CA ARG A 299 4.84 6.04 9.31
C ARG A 299 5.88 5.23 8.54
N GLU A 300 5.84 5.25 7.21
CA GLU A 300 6.82 4.58 6.35
C GLU A 300 8.25 5.11 6.61
N THR A 301 8.43 6.42 6.72
CA THR A 301 9.74 7.05 6.98
C THR A 301 10.28 6.70 8.37
N ALA A 302 9.43 6.78 9.41
CA ALA A 302 9.80 6.40 10.77
C ALA A 302 10.22 4.92 10.87
N ARG A 303 9.49 4.01 10.19
CA ARG A 303 9.85 2.58 10.12
C ARG A 303 11.13 2.35 9.32
N ALA A 304 11.29 3.04 8.19
CA ALA A 304 12.48 2.91 7.34
C ALA A 304 13.76 3.33 8.07
N ALA A 305 13.69 4.38 8.90
CA ALA A 305 14.82 4.82 9.73
C ALA A 305 15.29 3.70 10.70
N ALA A 306 14.35 2.99 11.34
CA ALA A 306 14.65 1.90 12.26
C ALA A 306 15.16 0.61 11.58
N THR A 307 14.98 0.45 10.26
CA THR A 307 15.30 -0.81 9.56
C THR A 307 16.80 -1.09 9.52
N SER A 308 17.62 -0.07 9.23
CA SER A 308 19.08 -0.22 9.11
C SER A 308 19.73 -0.66 10.43
N GLY A 309 19.40 0.01 11.54
CA GLY A 309 19.89 -0.37 12.86
C GLY A 309 19.41 -1.76 13.31
N ALA A 310 18.20 -2.18 12.90
CA ALA A 310 17.70 -3.52 13.20
C ALA A 310 18.45 -4.63 12.43
N GLU A 311 18.87 -4.37 11.18
CA GLU A 311 19.70 -5.31 10.40
C GLU A 311 21.06 -5.56 11.05
N GLU A 312 21.71 -4.48 11.50
CA GLU A 312 23.01 -4.53 12.18
C GLU A 312 22.88 -5.24 13.55
N GLU A 313 21.85 -4.89 14.33
CA GLU A 313 21.54 -5.54 15.60
C GLU A 313 21.25 -7.05 15.44
N ASN A 314 20.43 -7.43 14.47
CA ASN A 314 20.11 -8.84 14.20
C ASN A 314 21.34 -9.64 13.77
N THR A 315 22.28 -9.02 13.04
CA THR A 315 23.54 -9.66 12.65
C THR A 315 24.42 -9.94 13.88
N LEU A 316 24.54 -8.97 14.78
CA LEU A 316 25.31 -9.12 16.02
C LEU A 316 24.69 -10.16 16.96
N LEU A 317 23.38 -10.10 17.18
CA LEU A 317 22.70 -11.01 18.11
C LEU A 317 22.64 -12.45 17.59
N ARG A 318 22.67 -12.64 16.26
CA ARG A 318 22.81 -13.97 15.66
C ARG A 318 24.16 -14.62 15.99
N LEU A 319 25.24 -13.85 16.13
CA LEU A 319 26.55 -14.39 16.56
C LEU A 319 26.50 -14.94 17.98
N VAL A 320 25.64 -14.36 18.83
CA VAL A 320 25.49 -14.74 20.24
C VAL A 320 24.31 -15.71 20.45
N SER A 321 23.62 -16.12 19.37
CA SER A 321 22.44 -17.00 19.41
C SER A 321 21.28 -16.45 20.27
N VAL A 322 21.20 -15.13 20.46
CA VAL A 322 20.12 -14.48 21.20
C VAL A 322 19.05 -14.03 20.21
N ASN A 323 17.79 -14.44 20.42
CA ASN A 323 16.70 -13.89 19.61
C ASN A 323 16.42 -12.46 20.06
N ALA A 324 16.60 -11.50 19.15
CA ALA A 324 16.36 -10.11 19.43
C ALA A 324 14.86 -9.87 19.71
N SER A 325 13.95 -10.46 18.93
CA SER A 325 12.53 -10.13 19.06
C SER A 325 11.93 -10.61 20.39
N ARG A 326 11.35 -9.68 21.18
CA ARG A 326 10.52 -10.03 22.35
C ARG A 326 9.12 -10.57 21.96
N CYS A 327 8.77 -10.55 20.68
CA CYS A 327 7.54 -11.15 20.15
C CYS A 327 7.79 -12.57 19.62
N GLN A 328 6.71 -13.31 19.36
CA GLN A 328 6.76 -14.66 18.77
C GLN A 328 7.41 -14.70 17.37
N ILE A 329 7.49 -13.56 16.68
CA ILE A 329 8.11 -13.44 15.36
C ILE A 329 9.59 -13.08 15.52
N SER A 330 10.50 -13.91 15.00
CA SER A 330 11.94 -13.63 14.99
C SER A 330 12.29 -12.30 14.30
N ALA A 331 13.28 -11.56 14.82
CA ALA A 331 13.70 -10.28 14.25
C ALA A 331 14.07 -10.36 12.75
N GLY A 332 14.76 -11.42 12.33
CA GLY A 332 15.07 -11.65 10.90
C GLY A 332 13.83 -11.71 9.99
N ARG A 333 12.69 -12.20 10.48
CA ARG A 333 11.42 -12.20 9.73
C ARG A 333 10.77 -10.82 9.70
N ILE A 334 10.83 -10.07 10.80
CA ILE A 334 10.35 -8.68 10.83
C ILE A 334 11.12 -7.84 9.80
N ILE A 335 12.45 -7.98 9.77
CA ILE A 335 13.33 -7.30 8.82
C ILE A 335 13.03 -7.72 7.38
N SER A 336 12.92 -9.03 7.10
CA SER A 336 12.63 -9.49 5.73
C SER A 336 11.23 -9.09 5.25
N ALA A 337 10.26 -8.97 6.15
CA ALA A 337 8.89 -8.54 5.85
C ALA A 337 8.76 -7.04 5.57
N GLN A 338 9.77 -6.20 5.85
CA GLN A 338 9.70 -4.75 5.61
C GLN A 338 9.40 -4.39 4.15
N ARG A 339 9.85 -5.23 3.21
CA ARG A 339 9.50 -5.08 1.78
C ARG A 339 8.00 -5.31 1.54
N GLN A 340 7.37 -6.24 2.25
CA GLN A 340 5.93 -6.47 2.16
C GLN A 340 5.14 -5.34 2.81
N VAL A 341 5.58 -4.80 3.95
CA VAL A 341 4.95 -3.63 4.58
C VAL A 341 4.89 -2.45 3.61
N MET A 342 6.01 -2.15 2.91
CA MET A 342 6.03 -1.11 1.86
C MET A 342 5.05 -1.37 0.71
N ARG A 343 4.81 -2.64 0.35
CA ARG A 343 3.85 -3.00 -0.72
C ARG A 343 2.42 -2.82 -0.25
N VAL A 344 2.11 -3.25 0.96
CA VAL A 344 0.80 -3.03 1.61
C VAL A 344 0.50 -1.54 1.73
N SER A 345 1.49 -0.74 2.14
CA SER A 345 1.39 0.73 2.22
C SER A 345 1.07 1.40 0.86
N ARG A 346 1.67 0.91 -0.22
CA ARG A 346 1.34 1.39 -1.58
C ARG A 346 -0.06 0.96 -2.02
N CYS A 347 -0.44 -0.27 -1.71
CA CYS A 347 -1.76 -0.77 -2.05
C CYS A 347 -2.87 -0.09 -1.25
N SER A 348 -2.67 0.23 0.03
CA SER A 348 -3.66 1.00 0.81
C SER A 348 -3.88 2.38 0.20
N MET A 349 -2.81 3.08 -0.21
CA MET A 349 -2.93 4.37 -0.88
C MET A 349 -3.71 4.25 -2.20
N SER A 350 -3.47 3.18 -2.98
CA SER A 350 -4.26 2.93 -4.19
C SER A 350 -5.73 2.63 -3.88
N VAL A 351 -6.02 1.93 -2.78
CA VAL A 351 -7.40 1.69 -2.31
C VAL A 351 -8.06 3.02 -1.98
N CYS A 352 -7.41 3.88 -1.19
CA CYS A 352 -7.94 5.20 -0.84
C CYS A 352 -8.28 6.03 -2.06
N ILE A 353 -7.33 6.16 -3.01
CA ILE A 353 -7.54 6.92 -4.24
C ILE A 353 -8.72 6.34 -5.03
N SER A 354 -8.81 5.01 -5.16
CA SER A 354 -9.89 4.37 -5.91
C SER A 354 -11.25 4.52 -5.24
N LEU A 355 -11.34 4.34 -3.93
CA LEU A 355 -12.60 4.47 -3.19
C LEU A 355 -13.08 5.92 -3.14
N GLU A 356 -12.18 6.89 -2.92
CA GLU A 356 -12.53 8.31 -2.95
C GLU A 356 -12.99 8.74 -4.34
N CYS A 357 -12.27 8.36 -5.40
CA CYS A 357 -12.71 8.63 -6.78
C CYS A 357 -14.08 8.00 -7.06
N CYS A 358 -14.33 6.78 -6.58
CA CYS A 358 -15.63 6.12 -6.71
C CYS A 358 -16.72 6.90 -5.97
N MET A 359 -16.48 7.33 -4.73
CA MET A 359 -17.43 8.12 -3.95
C MET A 359 -17.84 9.42 -4.66
N HIS A 360 -16.89 10.10 -5.30
CA HIS A 360 -17.17 11.35 -6.02
C HIS A 360 -17.86 11.13 -7.36
N SER A 361 -17.62 10.00 -8.03
CA SER A 361 -18.18 9.73 -9.35
C SER A 361 -19.46 8.90 -9.31
N ILE A 362 -19.85 8.34 -8.15
CA ILE A 362 -20.96 7.39 -8.09
C ILE A 362 -22.33 8.07 -8.28
N GLY A 363 -22.90 7.87 -9.47
CA GLY A 363 -24.25 8.28 -9.82
C GLY A 363 -25.33 7.55 -9.03
N ALA A 364 -26.53 8.13 -8.96
CA ALA A 364 -27.66 7.60 -8.20
C ALA A 364 -28.05 6.16 -8.62
N THR A 365 -28.01 5.86 -9.91
CA THR A 365 -28.32 4.52 -10.44
C THR A 365 -27.31 3.48 -9.99
N ALA A 366 -26.00 3.77 -10.14
CA ALA A 366 -24.94 2.89 -9.64
C ALA A 366 -25.01 2.70 -8.12
N ARG A 367 -25.32 3.78 -7.39
CA ARG A 367 -25.50 3.73 -5.93
C ARG A 367 -26.63 2.77 -5.54
N LYS A 368 -27.79 2.92 -6.17
CA LYS A 368 -28.99 2.10 -5.89
C LYS A 368 -28.82 0.65 -6.29
N HIS A 369 -28.23 0.38 -7.45
CA HIS A 369 -28.24 -0.97 -8.05
C HIS A 369 -26.95 -1.76 -7.81
N LEU A 370 -25.81 -1.11 -7.57
CA LEU A 370 -24.54 -1.79 -7.34
C LEU A 370 -24.07 -1.65 -5.89
N LEU A 371 -23.94 -0.42 -5.41
CA LEU A 371 -23.31 -0.17 -4.10
C LEU A 371 -24.22 -0.57 -2.93
N LEU A 372 -25.49 -0.17 -2.95
CA LEU A 372 -26.42 -0.47 -1.86
C LEU A 372 -26.61 -1.99 -1.66
N PRO A 373 -26.78 -2.82 -2.71
CA PRO A 373 -26.83 -4.27 -2.54
C PRO A 373 -25.50 -4.89 -2.09
N ALA A 374 -24.36 -4.27 -2.43
CA ALA A 374 -23.03 -4.76 -2.04
C ALA A 374 -22.61 -4.35 -0.61
N ARG A 375 -23.36 -3.43 0.02
CA ARG A 375 -23.00 -2.79 1.29
C ARG A 375 -22.65 -3.78 2.39
N GLU A 376 -23.53 -4.73 2.69
CA GLU A 376 -23.32 -5.66 3.80
C GLU A 376 -22.02 -6.47 3.62
N THR A 377 -21.73 -6.89 2.38
CA THR A 377 -20.49 -7.62 2.08
C THR A 377 -19.25 -6.74 2.20
N LEU A 378 -19.33 -5.46 1.82
CA LEU A 378 -18.25 -4.49 1.99
C LEU A 378 -18.00 -4.15 3.47
N ASP A 379 -19.06 -3.95 4.25
CA ASP A 379 -18.98 -3.73 5.69
C ASP A 379 -18.41 -4.97 6.42
N GLY A 380 -18.71 -6.17 5.92
CA GLY A 380 -18.07 -7.41 6.35
C GLY A 380 -16.56 -7.44 6.09
N VAL A 381 -16.12 -7.00 4.90
CA VAL A 381 -14.69 -6.84 4.57
C VAL A 381 -14.03 -5.82 5.49
N ALA A 382 -14.66 -4.67 5.73
CA ALA A 382 -14.14 -3.64 6.63
C ALA A 382 -13.98 -4.18 8.06
N THR A 383 -14.98 -4.89 8.57
CA THR A 383 -14.93 -5.49 9.91
C THR A 383 -13.82 -6.53 10.03
N ALA A 384 -13.70 -7.44 9.06
CA ALA A 384 -12.65 -8.46 9.07
C ALA A 384 -11.24 -7.84 8.93
N MET A 385 -11.12 -6.77 8.13
CA MET A 385 -9.87 -6.03 7.97
C MET A 385 -9.45 -5.35 9.27
N LEU A 386 -10.40 -4.73 9.97
CA LEU A 386 -10.15 -4.11 11.26
C LEU A 386 -9.63 -5.15 12.27
N LYS A 387 -10.32 -6.30 12.40
CA LYS A 387 -9.89 -7.40 13.28
C LYS A 387 -8.48 -7.89 12.93
N SER A 388 -8.21 -8.12 11.64
CA SER A 388 -6.90 -8.58 11.16
C SER A 388 -5.79 -7.58 11.51
N SER A 389 -6.03 -6.27 11.35
CA SER A 389 -5.06 -5.23 11.73
C SER A 389 -4.78 -5.18 13.24
N ILE A 390 -5.79 -5.34 14.08
CA ILE A 390 -5.66 -5.33 15.55
C ILE A 390 -4.83 -6.53 16.02
N GLU A 391 -5.16 -7.73 15.52
CA GLU A 391 -4.44 -8.94 15.93
C GLU A 391 -3.00 -8.95 15.43
N LEU A 392 -2.75 -8.44 14.21
CA LEU A 392 -1.39 -8.34 13.68
C LEU A 392 -0.55 -7.30 14.45
N GLU A 393 -1.14 -6.15 14.83
CA GLU A 393 -0.51 -5.18 15.73
C GLU A 393 -0.20 -5.82 17.11
N ALA A 394 -1.18 -6.52 17.68
CA ALA A 394 -1.03 -7.20 18.96
C ALA A 394 0.08 -8.26 18.91
N LEU A 395 0.17 -9.04 17.83
CA LEU A 395 1.24 -10.02 17.62
C LEU A 395 2.63 -9.37 17.58
N LEU A 396 2.80 -8.30 16.81
CA LEU A 396 4.08 -7.56 16.71
C LEU A 396 4.48 -6.90 18.03
N ARG A 397 3.49 -6.57 18.88
CA ARG A 397 3.72 -6.09 20.25
C ARG A 397 3.86 -7.21 21.29
N GLY A 398 3.79 -8.49 20.88
CA GLY A 398 3.92 -9.66 21.77
C GLY A 398 2.69 -9.94 22.64
N ARG A 399 1.52 -9.42 22.26
CA ARG A 399 0.24 -9.51 23.00
C ARG A 399 -0.76 -10.52 22.40
N SER A 400 -0.51 -11.05 21.21
CA SER A 400 -1.36 -12.04 20.55
C SER A 400 -0.55 -13.23 20.04
N ALA A 401 -1.24 -14.34 19.77
CA ALA A 401 -0.66 -15.58 19.27
C ALA A 401 -0.76 -15.66 17.74
N ALA A 402 0.23 -16.29 17.10
CA ALA A 402 0.24 -16.48 15.64
C ALA A 402 -1.03 -17.16 15.11
N ALA A 403 -1.58 -18.15 15.83
CA ALA A 403 -2.79 -18.87 15.42
C ALA A 403 -4.00 -17.93 15.25
N ARG A 404 -4.16 -16.95 16.15
CA ARG A 404 -5.27 -15.99 16.10
C ARG A 404 -5.14 -15.04 14.92
N VAL A 405 -3.92 -14.61 14.59
CA VAL A 405 -3.63 -13.79 13.39
C VAL A 405 -3.97 -14.55 12.11
N ILE A 406 -3.64 -15.85 12.04
CA ILE A 406 -3.99 -16.69 10.90
C ILE A 406 -5.51 -16.75 10.73
N GLU A 407 -6.25 -17.07 11.80
CA GLU A 407 -7.71 -17.17 11.78
C GLU A 407 -8.40 -15.90 11.28
N VAL A 408 -8.05 -14.73 11.83
CA VAL A 408 -8.68 -13.45 11.40
C VAL A 408 -8.24 -13.02 10.01
N THR A 409 -7.05 -13.45 9.55
CA THR A 409 -6.60 -13.19 8.17
C THR A 409 -7.36 -14.08 7.18
N GLU A 410 -7.64 -15.33 7.53
CA GLU A 410 -8.52 -16.19 6.76
C GLU A 410 -9.96 -15.66 6.71
N GLU A 411 -10.46 -15.07 7.82
CA GLU A 411 -11.74 -14.35 7.85
C GLU A 411 -11.77 -13.19 6.85
N LEU A 412 -10.71 -12.38 6.80
CA LEU A 412 -10.57 -11.29 5.82
C LEU A 412 -10.57 -11.80 4.37
N VAL A 413 -9.77 -12.84 4.08
CA VAL A 413 -9.71 -13.43 2.74
C VAL A 413 -11.08 -13.98 2.32
N ARG A 414 -11.77 -14.65 3.24
CA ARG A 414 -13.12 -15.18 3.01
C ARG A 414 -14.14 -14.07 2.77
N ALA A 415 -14.13 -13.02 3.58
CA ALA A 415 -15.00 -11.86 3.43
C ALA A 415 -14.80 -11.20 2.05
N MET A 416 -13.54 -11.05 1.61
CA MET A 416 -13.25 -10.51 0.28
C MET A 416 -13.75 -11.44 -0.84
N GLY A 417 -13.62 -12.75 -0.68
CA GLY A 417 -14.17 -13.74 -1.62
C GLY A 417 -15.69 -13.69 -1.73
N VAL A 418 -16.38 -13.52 -0.60
CA VAL A 418 -17.85 -13.33 -0.55
C VAL A 418 -18.26 -12.03 -1.26
N ALA A 419 -17.58 -10.91 -0.97
CA ALA A 419 -17.87 -9.63 -1.62
C ALA A 419 -17.68 -9.69 -3.13
N LEU A 420 -16.62 -10.34 -3.61
CA LEU A 420 -16.40 -10.54 -5.05
C LEU A 420 -17.50 -11.40 -5.68
N THR A 421 -17.81 -12.54 -5.08
CA THR A 421 -18.84 -13.46 -5.61
C THR A 421 -20.21 -12.78 -5.68
N HIS A 422 -20.58 -12.04 -4.63
CA HIS A 422 -21.80 -11.26 -4.58
C HIS A 422 -21.83 -10.18 -5.67
N PHE A 423 -20.72 -9.49 -5.88
CA PHE A 423 -20.62 -8.50 -6.94
C PHE A 423 -20.70 -9.11 -8.35
N GLU A 424 -20.11 -10.29 -8.57
CA GLU A 424 -20.25 -11.01 -9.84
C GLU A 424 -21.70 -11.44 -10.11
N ASP A 425 -22.41 -11.89 -9.07
CA ASP A 425 -23.82 -12.27 -9.19
C ASP A 425 -24.72 -11.05 -9.45
N LEU A 426 -24.49 -9.92 -8.77
CA LEU A 426 -25.16 -8.63 -9.05
C LEU A 426 -24.89 -8.16 -10.48
N HIS A 427 -23.63 -8.20 -10.91
CA HIS A 427 -23.24 -7.82 -12.28
C HIS A 427 -23.99 -8.66 -13.30
N ARG A 428 -24.05 -9.98 -13.08
CA ARG A 428 -24.77 -10.91 -13.96
C ARG A 428 -26.27 -10.61 -13.99
N GLU A 429 -26.89 -10.42 -12.83
CA GLU A 429 -28.31 -10.09 -12.74
C GLU A 429 -28.64 -8.80 -13.50
N LEU A 430 -27.87 -7.73 -13.28
CA LEU A 430 -28.08 -6.43 -13.91
C LEU A 430 -27.77 -6.43 -15.41
N LEU A 431 -26.82 -7.26 -15.86
CA LEU A 431 -26.50 -7.43 -17.27
C LEU A 431 -27.67 -8.05 -18.05
N PHE A 432 -28.44 -8.93 -17.42
CA PHE A 432 -29.57 -9.61 -18.08
C PHE A 432 -30.94 -9.07 -17.67
N SER A 433 -31.00 -8.16 -16.69
CA SER A 433 -32.20 -7.40 -16.33
C SER A 433 -32.42 -6.27 -17.35
N LYS A 434 -33.38 -6.44 -18.26
CA LYS A 434 -33.77 -5.42 -19.24
C LYS A 434 -34.50 -4.26 -18.54
N THR A 435 -34.16 -3.04 -18.91
CA THR A 435 -34.93 -1.82 -18.59
C THR A 435 -35.63 -1.31 -19.84
N TRP A 436 -36.83 -0.76 -19.67
CA TRP A 436 -37.64 -0.23 -20.77
C TRP A 436 -38.02 1.23 -20.46
N ALA A 437 -37.41 2.13 -21.24
CA ALA A 437 -37.73 3.53 -21.54
C ALA A 437 -37.77 4.59 -20.41
N ILE A 438 -37.15 5.72 -20.72
CA ILE A 438 -37.45 7.06 -20.19
C ILE A 438 -37.84 7.88 -21.44
N ASP A 439 -38.98 8.58 -21.41
CA ASP A 439 -39.43 9.53 -22.45
C ASP A 439 -39.74 8.97 -23.86
N GLY A 440 -40.42 7.84 -23.96
CA GLY A 440 -41.05 7.40 -25.23
C GLY A 440 -40.10 6.79 -26.27
N ASP A 441 -38.79 6.94 -26.13
CA ASP A 441 -37.80 6.22 -26.93
C ASP A 441 -37.49 4.85 -26.29
N VAL A 442 -37.81 3.79 -27.03
CA VAL A 442 -37.49 2.41 -26.64
C VAL A 442 -35.98 2.20 -26.78
N MET A 443 -35.25 2.45 -25.71
CA MET A 443 -33.84 2.07 -25.61
C MET A 443 -33.72 0.65 -25.04
N ASP A 444 -33.27 -0.31 -25.86
CA ASP A 444 -32.81 -1.63 -25.41
C ASP A 444 -31.55 -1.47 -24.55
N SER A 445 -31.76 -1.20 -23.26
CA SER A 445 -30.73 -0.97 -22.25
C SER A 445 -30.84 -2.01 -21.14
N THR A 446 -29.73 -2.26 -20.45
CA THR A 446 -29.71 -3.09 -19.24
C THR A 446 -29.46 -2.19 -18.04
N LYS A 447 -29.95 -2.57 -16.86
CA LYS A 447 -29.70 -1.81 -15.63
C LYS A 447 -28.21 -1.61 -15.37
N LEU A 448 -27.38 -2.57 -15.78
CA LEU A 448 -25.93 -2.45 -15.69
C LEU A 448 -25.39 -1.34 -16.60
N VAL A 449 -25.88 -1.25 -17.84
CA VAL A 449 -25.50 -0.18 -18.77
C VAL A 449 -25.85 1.19 -18.20
N GLU A 450 -27.03 1.34 -17.59
CA GLU A 450 -27.45 2.58 -16.92
C GLU A 450 -26.60 2.91 -15.71
N ALA A 451 -26.28 1.90 -14.89
CA ALA A 451 -25.39 2.07 -13.74
C ALA A 451 -23.98 2.51 -14.18
N LEU A 452 -23.43 1.90 -15.24
CA LEU A 452 -22.14 2.28 -15.80
C LEU A 452 -22.17 3.67 -16.45
N SER A 453 -23.22 4.00 -17.21
CA SER A 453 -23.37 5.31 -17.85
C SER A 453 -23.61 6.45 -16.87
N SER A 454 -24.18 6.17 -15.69
CA SER A 454 -24.37 7.16 -14.62
C SER A 454 -23.07 7.60 -13.93
N GLY A 455 -21.90 7.13 -14.37
CA GLY A 455 -20.58 7.63 -13.98
C GLY A 455 -19.92 6.91 -12.79
N GLY A 456 -20.61 5.94 -12.17
CA GLY A 456 -20.19 5.33 -10.92
C GLY A 456 -19.74 3.88 -10.96
N GLY A 457 -20.38 3.04 -11.80
CA GLY A 457 -20.13 1.60 -11.77
C GLY A 457 -18.67 1.23 -12.08
N VAL A 458 -18.04 1.99 -12.97
CA VAL A 458 -16.62 1.88 -13.35
C VAL A 458 -15.69 2.14 -12.15
N GLY A 459 -15.97 3.18 -11.36
CA GLY A 459 -15.19 3.49 -10.15
C GLY A 459 -15.31 2.40 -9.09
N LEU A 460 -16.48 1.78 -8.96
CA LEU A 460 -16.72 0.70 -8.01
C LEU A 460 -15.94 -0.58 -8.39
N HIS A 461 -15.89 -0.92 -9.67
CA HIS A 461 -15.04 -2.00 -10.19
C HIS A 461 -13.57 -1.78 -9.81
N GLU A 462 -13.08 -0.57 -10.07
CA GLU A 462 -11.70 -0.22 -9.76
C GLU A 462 -11.40 -0.27 -8.26
N GLY A 463 -12.33 0.21 -7.41
CA GLY A 463 -12.25 0.13 -5.97
C GLY A 463 -12.18 -1.32 -5.46
N LEU A 464 -13.06 -2.19 -5.97
CA LEU A 464 -13.08 -3.61 -5.64
C LEU A 464 -11.77 -4.30 -6.03
N TYR A 465 -11.22 -3.99 -7.22
CA TYR A 465 -9.94 -4.54 -7.64
C TYR A 465 -8.77 -4.11 -6.75
N ALA A 466 -8.72 -2.82 -6.40
CA ALA A 466 -7.71 -2.28 -5.51
C ALA A 466 -7.78 -2.97 -4.13
N LEU A 467 -8.99 -3.19 -3.61
CA LEU A 467 -9.22 -3.94 -2.37
C LEU A 467 -8.74 -5.39 -2.48
N THR A 468 -9.05 -6.11 -3.56
CA THR A 468 -8.56 -7.48 -3.77
C THR A 468 -7.04 -7.53 -3.80
N SER A 469 -6.42 -6.57 -4.50
CA SER A 469 -4.96 -6.46 -4.59
C SER A 469 -4.34 -6.18 -3.22
N PHE A 470 -4.96 -5.30 -2.42
CA PHE A 470 -4.55 -5.00 -1.06
C PHE A 470 -4.64 -6.23 -0.14
N VAL A 471 -5.77 -6.95 -0.14
CA VAL A 471 -5.95 -8.17 0.67
C VAL A 471 -4.91 -9.24 0.31
N ALA A 472 -4.56 -9.37 -0.98
CA ALA A 472 -3.53 -10.29 -1.42
C ALA A 472 -2.12 -9.90 -0.93
N GLU A 473 -1.79 -8.61 -0.87
CA GLU A 473 -0.53 -8.13 -0.27
C GLU A 473 -0.53 -8.25 1.26
N TRP A 474 -1.67 -8.01 1.89
CA TRP A 474 -1.85 -8.19 3.33
C TRP A 474 -1.60 -9.64 3.73
N LEU A 475 -2.17 -10.58 2.99
CA LEU A 475 -1.90 -12.01 3.16
C LEU A 475 -0.41 -12.34 2.97
N ALA A 476 0.24 -11.77 1.95
CA ALA A 476 1.66 -11.97 1.72
C ALA A 476 2.54 -11.41 2.85
N LEU A 477 2.13 -10.29 3.46
CA LEU A 477 2.76 -9.72 4.66
C LEU A 477 2.61 -10.68 5.85
N VAL A 478 1.40 -11.18 6.12
CA VAL A 478 1.14 -12.13 7.21
C VAL A 478 1.97 -13.41 7.03
N ASN A 479 1.97 -13.99 5.83
CA ASN A 479 2.77 -15.16 5.49
C ASN A 479 4.27 -14.90 5.68
N ALA A 480 4.77 -13.71 5.30
CA ALA A 480 6.18 -13.35 5.50
C ALA A 480 6.56 -13.20 6.98
N LEU A 481 5.70 -12.57 7.79
CA LEU A 481 5.94 -12.39 9.22
C LEU A 481 5.87 -13.71 9.98
N LEU A 482 4.85 -14.53 9.72
CA LEU A 482 4.60 -15.78 10.42
C LEU A 482 5.39 -16.97 9.87
N GLY A 483 5.98 -16.83 8.67
CA GLY A 483 6.61 -17.95 7.96
C GLY A 483 5.61 -19.09 7.68
N CYS A 484 4.34 -18.75 7.50
CA CYS A 484 3.29 -19.69 7.15
C CYS A 484 2.90 -19.54 5.68
N SER A 485 2.10 -20.48 5.18
CA SER A 485 1.54 -20.46 3.84
C SER A 485 0.03 -20.54 3.92
N ILE A 486 -0.59 -19.46 4.39
CA ILE A 486 -2.04 -19.29 4.25
C ILE A 486 -2.29 -19.21 2.75
N THR A 487 -2.98 -20.21 2.21
CA THR A 487 -3.32 -20.27 0.80
C THR A 487 -4.73 -19.77 0.62
N VAL A 488 -4.91 -18.80 -0.29
CA VAL A 488 -6.23 -18.54 -0.85
C VAL A 488 -6.51 -19.72 -1.76
N SER A 489 -7.32 -20.68 -1.32
CA SER A 489 -7.91 -21.61 -2.26
C SER A 489 -8.75 -20.77 -3.22
N PRO A 490 -8.42 -20.70 -4.53
CA PRO A 490 -9.31 -20.04 -5.48
C PRO A 490 -10.66 -20.74 -5.37
N PRO A 491 -11.79 -20.01 -5.42
CA PRO A 491 -13.11 -20.64 -5.36
C PRO A 491 -13.28 -21.54 -6.60
N ARG A 492 -12.87 -22.82 -6.49
CA ARG A 492 -12.92 -23.83 -7.55
C ARG A 492 -14.36 -24.12 -8.01
N GLU A 493 -15.34 -23.75 -7.19
CA GLU A 493 -16.76 -23.86 -7.56
C GLU A 493 -17.15 -22.91 -8.70
N HIS A 494 -16.45 -21.79 -8.88
CA HIS A 494 -16.83 -20.74 -9.83
C HIS A 494 -16.62 -21.13 -11.30
N GLU A 495 -15.52 -21.83 -11.60
CA GLU A 495 -15.20 -22.27 -12.96
C GLU A 495 -16.17 -23.36 -13.44
N THR A 496 -16.60 -24.23 -12.53
CA THR A 496 -17.58 -25.29 -12.78
C THR A 496 -18.98 -24.72 -13.01
N ARG A 497 -19.35 -23.63 -12.31
CA ARG A 497 -20.64 -22.95 -12.44
C ARG A 497 -20.76 -22.17 -13.76
N MET A 498 -19.71 -21.44 -14.17
CA MET A 498 -19.69 -20.72 -15.46
C MET A 498 -19.79 -21.67 -16.66
N LYS A 499 -19.05 -22.78 -16.67
CA LYS A 499 -19.13 -23.79 -17.74
C LYS A 499 -20.53 -24.39 -17.87
N ARG A 500 -21.25 -24.56 -16.76
CA ARG A 500 -22.62 -25.07 -16.73
C ARG A 500 -23.63 -24.06 -17.28
N PHE A 501 -23.44 -22.76 -17.02
CA PHE A 501 -24.34 -21.70 -17.47
C PHE A 501 -24.15 -21.30 -18.94
N VAL A 502 -22.91 -21.35 -19.45
CA VAL A 502 -22.63 -21.17 -20.88
C VAL A 502 -23.32 -22.27 -21.71
N LYS A 503 -23.39 -23.51 -21.20
CA LYS A 503 -24.15 -24.60 -21.82
C LYS A 503 -25.67 -24.35 -21.83
N THR A 504 -26.25 -23.81 -20.75
CA THR A 504 -27.70 -23.49 -20.73
C THR A 504 -28.05 -22.28 -21.59
N THR A 505 -27.20 -21.26 -21.64
CA THR A 505 -27.41 -20.09 -22.53
C THR A 505 -27.21 -20.44 -24.00
N THR A 506 -26.24 -21.30 -24.36
CA THR A 506 -26.16 -21.85 -25.74
C THR A 506 -27.36 -22.74 -26.09
N SER A 507 -27.88 -23.53 -25.14
CA SER A 507 -29.13 -24.30 -25.32
C SER A 507 -30.37 -23.41 -25.51
N ALA A 508 -30.47 -22.31 -24.77
CA ALA A 508 -31.54 -21.32 -24.94
C ALA A 508 -31.41 -20.58 -26.28
N ARG A 509 -30.16 -20.31 -26.73
CA ARG A 509 -29.85 -19.70 -28.02
C ARG A 509 -30.20 -20.61 -29.20
N ALA A 510 -29.92 -21.91 -29.08
CA ALA A 510 -30.34 -22.91 -30.05
C ALA A 510 -31.87 -23.01 -30.15
N ARG A 511 -32.56 -22.97 -29.00
CA ARG A 511 -34.04 -22.96 -28.95
C ARG A 511 -34.65 -21.69 -29.53
N SER A 512 -34.08 -20.52 -29.22
CA SER A 512 -34.58 -19.24 -29.75
C SER A 512 -34.34 -19.10 -31.27
N ARG A 513 -33.23 -19.62 -31.80
CA ARG A 513 -32.99 -19.67 -33.26
C ARG A 513 -33.93 -20.64 -33.96
N ALA A 514 -34.13 -21.83 -33.41
CA ALA A 514 -35.08 -22.79 -33.93
C ALA A 514 -36.52 -22.22 -33.97
N TYR A 515 -36.89 -21.45 -32.95
CA TYR A 515 -38.21 -20.80 -32.89
C TYR A 515 -38.34 -19.65 -33.92
N SER A 516 -37.29 -18.85 -34.14
CA SER A 516 -37.32 -17.81 -35.17
C SER A 516 -37.31 -18.36 -36.59
N GLU A 517 -36.62 -19.48 -36.82
CA GLU A 517 -36.63 -20.18 -38.12
C GLU A 517 -38.00 -20.80 -38.40
N GLN A 518 -38.69 -21.35 -37.39
CA GLN A 518 -40.07 -21.83 -37.52
C GLN A 518 -41.08 -20.70 -37.82
N LEU A 519 -40.91 -19.52 -37.20
CA LEU A 519 -41.76 -18.35 -37.46
C LEU A 519 -41.49 -17.69 -38.82
N GLY A 520 -40.27 -17.83 -39.36
CA GLY A 520 -39.92 -17.36 -40.70
C GLY A 520 -40.40 -18.27 -41.83
N ALA A 521 -40.49 -19.58 -41.59
CA ALA A 521 -40.93 -20.56 -42.58
C ALA A 521 -42.46 -20.59 -42.78
N GLY A 522 -43.24 -20.11 -41.81
CA GLY A 522 -44.72 -20.12 -41.86
C GLY A 522 -45.36 -18.94 -42.61
N LYS A 523 -44.60 -18.14 -43.37
CA LYS A 523 -45.09 -16.92 -44.06
C LYS A 523 -44.96 -16.94 -45.59
N LEU A 524 -44.84 -18.13 -46.20
CA LEU A 524 -44.66 -18.27 -47.65
C LEU A 524 -45.72 -19.10 -48.37
N ASP A 525 -46.80 -19.51 -47.69
CA ASP A 525 -47.99 -20.08 -48.33
C ASP A 525 -49.25 -19.40 -47.78
N GLU A 526 -49.53 -18.19 -48.29
CA GLU A 526 -50.88 -17.62 -48.44
C GLU A 526 -50.88 -16.51 -49.50
#